data_AF-A0A2H0G2J6-F1
#
_entry.id   AF-A0A2H0G2J6-F1
#
_cell.length_a   1.000
_cell.length_b   1.000
_cell.length_c   1.000
_cell.angle_alpha   90.00
_cell.angle_beta   90.00
_cell.angle_gamma   90.00
#
_symmetry.space_group_name_H-M   'P 1'
#
loop_
_entity.id
_entity.type
_entity.pdbx_description
1 polymer ?
#
loop_
_entity_poly.entity_id
_entity_poly.type
_entity_poly.pdbx_seq_one_letter_code
_entity_poly.pdbx_strand_id
1 'polypeptide(L)'
;MKNKQSGFTLVEIAIVLVIIGLLLGGVLKGQELIDQSKIKRVINDFNNITAAVYTYQDRYKALPGDDLNAAARWTKAIAGASAATAGDGDSIITAALADVFNGGANEAGYAWQHLRASGLVTGNMTNSATSETPELTPFNSNYGFGASTPAFNLGIAPIFCASVPPKAAEQLDRQLDDGMPGTGNIRAGAASATKNAAPAAWPQAATAVYVDNSATPWVTVCKKI
;
A
#
# COMPACT_ATOMS: atom_id res chain seq x y z
N MET A 1 50.78 -40.99 -22.22
CA MET A 1 51.14 -40.31 -20.96
C MET A 1 49.90 -40.33 -20.07
N LYS A 2 49.94 -40.99 -18.90
CA LYS A 2 48.79 -41.05 -17.98
C LYS A 2 48.76 -39.78 -17.13
N ASN A 3 47.79 -38.91 -17.38
CA ASN A 3 47.54 -37.77 -16.50
C ASN A 3 47.05 -38.29 -15.14
N LYS A 4 47.78 -37.99 -14.06
CA LYS A 4 47.30 -38.20 -12.69
C LYS A 4 46.28 -37.10 -12.39
N GLN A 5 45.00 -37.45 -12.26
CA GLN A 5 44.03 -36.54 -11.66
C GLN A 5 44.43 -36.32 -10.19
N SER A 6 44.77 -35.09 -9.82
CA SER A 6 44.84 -34.71 -8.40
C SER A 6 43.42 -34.61 -7.87
N GLY A 7 43.03 -35.53 -6.99
CA GLY A 7 41.79 -35.38 -6.23
C GLY A 7 41.86 -34.17 -5.31
N PHE A 8 40.72 -33.52 -5.07
CA PHE A 8 40.61 -32.43 -4.10
C PHE A 8 40.91 -32.94 -2.69
N THR A 9 41.62 -32.14 -1.89
CA THR A 9 41.89 -32.45 -0.50
C THR A 9 40.66 -32.21 0.37
N LEU A 10 40.54 -32.95 1.47
CA LEU A 10 39.43 -32.80 2.42
C LEU A 10 39.38 -31.39 3.03
N VAL A 11 40.55 -30.75 3.19
CA VAL A 11 40.69 -29.38 3.71
C VAL A 11 40.16 -28.34 2.72
N GLU A 12 40.40 -28.51 1.42
CA GLU A 12 39.90 -27.59 0.39
C GLU A 12 38.37 -27.59 0.34
N ILE A 13 37.73 -28.76 0.38
CA ILE A 13 36.27 -28.85 0.40
C ILE A 13 35.71 -28.28 1.71
N ALA A 14 36.38 -28.47 2.84
CA ALA A 14 35.94 -27.93 4.13
C ALA A 14 35.90 -26.39 4.13
N ILE A 15 36.92 -25.72 3.60
CA ILE A 15 36.96 -24.25 3.53
C ILE A 15 35.87 -23.73 2.57
N VAL A 16 35.66 -24.40 1.43
CA VAL A 16 34.62 -24.01 0.48
C VAL A 16 33.23 -24.10 1.11
N LEU A 17 32.92 -25.17 1.85
CA LEU A 17 31.64 -25.33 2.53
C LEU A 17 31.41 -24.27 3.62
N VAL A 18 32.46 -23.88 4.36
CA VAL A 18 32.37 -22.79 5.35
C VAL A 18 32.06 -21.47 4.67
N ILE A 19 32.77 -21.13 3.59
CA ILE A 19 32.52 -19.88 2.85
C ILE A 19 31.10 -19.86 2.29
N ILE A 20 30.63 -20.95 1.67
CA ILE A 20 29.25 -21.06 1.17
C ILE A 20 28.25 -20.91 2.32
N GLY A 21 28.49 -21.55 3.46
CA GLY A 21 27.62 -21.43 4.64
C GLY A 21 27.51 -20.00 5.16
N LEU A 22 28.64 -19.28 5.25
CA LEU A 22 28.69 -17.88 5.67
C LEU A 22 28.00 -16.96 4.66
N LEU A 23 28.22 -17.18 3.37
CA LEU A 23 27.57 -16.41 2.31
C LEU A 23 26.06 -16.62 2.29
N LEU A 24 25.60 -17.87 2.37
CA LEU A 24 24.17 -18.20 2.43
C LEU A 24 23.51 -17.58 3.68
N GLY A 25 24.14 -17.69 4.85
CA GLY A 25 23.66 -17.07 6.08
C GLY A 25 23.57 -15.54 5.97
N GLY A 26 24.59 -14.91 5.36
CA GLY A 26 24.59 -13.46 5.11
C GLY A 26 23.48 -13.00 4.16
N VAL A 27 23.26 -13.73 3.06
CA VAL A 27 22.22 -13.40 2.07
C VAL A 27 20.82 -13.53 2.67
N LEU A 28 20.54 -14.61 3.41
CA LEU A 28 19.24 -14.82 4.05
C LEU A 28 18.91 -13.69 5.04
N LYS A 29 19.89 -13.26 5.84
CA LYS A 29 19.70 -12.12 6.75
C LYS A 29 19.52 -10.81 5.98
N GLY A 30 20.25 -10.62 4.89
CA GLY A 30 20.13 -9.46 4.01
C GLY A 30 18.73 -9.33 3.40
N GLN A 31 18.14 -10.44 2.94
CA GLN A 31 16.77 -10.47 2.41
C GLN A 31 15.74 -10.07 3.47
N GLU A 32 15.84 -10.63 4.67
CA GLU A 32 14.93 -10.26 5.78
C GLU A 32 15.06 -8.76 6.13
N LEU A 33 16.27 -8.19 6.11
CA LEU A 33 16.45 -6.75 6.36
C LEU A 33 15.80 -5.87 5.28
N ILE A 34 15.83 -6.29 4.02
CA ILE A 34 15.14 -5.59 2.92
C ILE A 34 13.63 -5.64 3.13
N ASP A 35 13.08 -6.80 3.48
CA ASP A 35 11.64 -6.95 3.71
C ASP A 35 11.18 -6.12 4.92
N GLN A 36 11.94 -6.11 6.01
CA GLN A 36 11.66 -5.23 7.16
C GLN A 36 11.71 -3.74 6.78
N SER A 37 12.63 -3.35 5.89
CA SER A 37 12.72 -1.97 5.41
C SER A 37 11.51 -1.58 4.55
N LYS A 38 11.02 -2.50 3.71
CA LYS A 38 9.78 -2.32 2.95
C LYS A 38 8.58 -2.15 3.88
N ILE A 39 8.45 -2.99 4.89
CA ILE A 39 7.37 -2.90 5.89
C ILE A 39 7.40 -1.54 6.60
N LYS A 40 8.58 -1.10 7.07
CA LYS A 40 8.74 0.22 7.67
C LYS A 40 8.36 1.37 6.75
N ARG A 41 8.68 1.27 5.45
CA ARG A 41 8.24 2.26 4.46
C ARG A 41 6.72 2.30 4.36
N VAL A 42 6.04 1.15 4.32
CA VAL A 42 4.56 1.11 4.31
C VAL A 42 3.97 1.82 5.54
N ILE A 43 4.47 1.54 6.74
CA ILE A 43 4.00 2.21 7.96
C ILE A 43 4.17 3.73 7.88
N ASN A 44 5.32 4.18 7.41
CA ASN A 44 5.59 5.60 7.22
C ASN A 44 4.67 6.21 6.16
N ASP A 45 4.42 5.51 5.06
CA ASP A 45 3.51 5.97 3.99
C ASP A 45 2.08 6.15 4.53
N PHE A 46 1.57 5.23 5.35
CA PHE A 46 0.27 5.39 6.01
C PHE A 46 0.21 6.66 6.87
N ASN A 47 1.24 6.92 7.67
CA ASN A 47 1.31 8.12 8.52
C ASN A 47 1.43 9.41 7.68
N ASN A 48 2.27 9.39 6.65
CA ASN A 48 2.47 10.53 5.74
C ASN A 48 1.20 10.89 4.98
N ILE A 49 0.49 9.89 4.46
CA ILE A 49 -0.78 10.10 3.75
C ILE A 49 -1.86 10.56 4.72
N THR A 50 -1.96 9.98 5.92
CA THR A 50 -2.90 10.45 6.96
C THR A 50 -2.66 11.94 7.25
N ALA A 51 -1.39 12.34 7.46
CA ALA A 51 -1.04 13.73 7.72
C ALA A 51 -1.33 14.65 6.52
N ALA A 52 -1.10 14.19 5.29
CA ALA A 52 -1.42 14.93 4.08
C ALA A 52 -2.93 15.16 3.94
N VAL A 53 -3.76 14.16 4.21
CA VAL A 53 -5.22 14.28 4.18
C VAL A 53 -5.71 15.27 5.23
N TYR A 54 -5.22 15.21 6.47
CA TYR A 54 -5.59 16.21 7.49
C TYR A 54 -5.09 17.61 7.16
N THR A 55 -3.89 17.74 6.58
CA THR A 55 -3.37 19.05 6.13
C THR A 55 -4.23 19.61 5.00
N TYR A 56 -4.69 18.76 4.09
CA TYR A 56 -5.63 19.14 3.04
C TYR A 56 -6.93 19.64 3.66
N GLN A 57 -7.51 18.86 4.58
CA GLN A 57 -8.74 19.22 5.28
C GLN A 57 -8.62 20.54 6.06
N ASP A 58 -7.50 20.78 6.74
CA ASP A 58 -7.30 22.05 7.45
C ASP A 58 -7.17 23.23 6.49
N ARG A 59 -6.40 23.08 5.41
CA ARG A 59 -6.16 24.15 4.43
C ARG A 59 -7.41 24.51 3.62
N TYR A 60 -8.18 23.50 3.25
CA TYR A 60 -9.22 23.60 2.23
C TYR A 60 -10.64 23.40 2.77
N LYS A 61 -10.78 22.98 4.02
CA LYS A 61 -12.05 22.69 4.70
C LYS A 61 -12.93 21.68 3.93
N ALA A 62 -12.28 20.78 3.20
CA ALA A 62 -12.89 19.70 2.41
C ALA A 62 -11.97 18.47 2.45
N LEU A 63 -12.50 17.27 2.19
CA LEU A 63 -11.68 16.08 2.03
C LEU A 63 -11.09 16.02 0.60
N PRO A 64 -9.88 15.48 0.42
CA PRO A 64 -9.35 15.24 -0.91
C PRO A 64 -10.21 14.19 -1.63
N GLY A 65 -10.51 14.42 -2.90
CA GLY A 65 -11.39 13.60 -3.72
C GLY A 65 -12.85 14.06 -3.71
N ASP A 66 -13.29 14.55 -2.56
CA ASP A 66 -14.65 15.02 -2.24
C ASP A 66 -14.79 16.56 -2.32
N ASP A 67 -13.73 17.26 -2.74
CA ASP A 67 -13.75 18.73 -2.77
C ASP A 67 -14.53 19.30 -3.97
N LEU A 68 -15.72 19.85 -3.68
CA LEU A 68 -16.56 20.64 -4.62
C LEU A 68 -15.81 21.79 -5.30
N ASN A 69 -14.83 22.39 -4.61
CA ASN A 69 -14.15 23.59 -5.09
C ASN A 69 -12.84 23.26 -5.83
N ALA A 70 -12.49 21.98 -6.01
CA ALA A 70 -11.20 21.59 -6.58
C ALA A 70 -11.02 22.17 -7.99
N ALA A 71 -12.06 22.08 -8.83
CA ALA A 71 -12.04 22.63 -10.18
C ALA A 71 -11.84 24.15 -10.22
N ALA A 72 -12.34 24.88 -9.21
CA ALA A 72 -12.17 26.33 -9.09
C ALA A 72 -10.79 26.72 -8.53
N ARG A 73 -10.19 25.86 -7.69
CA ARG A 73 -8.85 26.08 -7.11
C ARG A 73 -7.75 25.83 -8.13
N TRP A 74 -7.93 24.82 -8.97
CA TRP A 74 -6.93 24.33 -9.92
C TRP A 74 -7.49 24.34 -11.34
N THR A 75 -7.76 25.54 -11.82
CA THR A 75 -8.40 25.82 -13.12
C THR A 75 -7.47 25.65 -14.33
N LYS A 76 -6.16 25.69 -14.11
CA LYS A 76 -5.15 25.51 -15.17
C LYS A 76 -4.55 24.12 -15.07
N ALA A 77 -4.07 23.62 -16.21
CA ALA A 77 -3.31 22.40 -16.24
C ALA A 77 -2.11 22.48 -15.30
N ILE A 78 -2.08 21.61 -14.28
CA ILE A 78 -0.95 21.54 -13.34
C ILE A 78 0.02 20.51 -13.91
N ALA A 79 1.20 20.97 -14.31
CA ALA A 79 2.26 20.12 -14.88
C ALA A 79 1.83 19.25 -16.09
N GLY A 80 0.75 19.62 -16.79
CA GLY A 80 0.25 18.95 -18.00
C GLY A 80 -1.09 18.21 -17.83
N ALA A 81 -1.49 17.87 -16.60
CA ALA A 81 -2.79 17.28 -16.28
C ALA A 81 -3.92 18.27 -16.53
N SER A 82 -5.14 17.77 -16.82
CA SER A 82 -6.32 18.64 -16.85
C SER A 82 -6.53 19.34 -15.50
N ALA A 83 -7.35 20.40 -15.50
CA ALA A 83 -7.83 21.02 -14.28
C ALA A 83 -8.36 19.95 -13.31
N ALA A 84 -8.19 20.17 -12.00
CA ALA A 84 -8.64 19.20 -11.02
C ALA A 84 -10.16 18.98 -11.13
N THR A 85 -10.61 17.74 -11.03
CA THR A 85 -12.03 17.41 -11.08
C THR A 85 -12.65 17.64 -9.69
N ALA A 86 -13.84 18.23 -9.63
CA ALA A 86 -14.55 18.40 -8.36
C ALA A 86 -15.16 17.07 -7.89
N GLY A 87 -15.09 16.82 -6.58
CA GLY A 87 -15.90 15.80 -5.91
C GLY A 87 -17.34 16.26 -5.67
N ASP A 88 -18.14 15.46 -5.00
CA ASP A 88 -19.55 15.78 -4.74
C ASP A 88 -19.81 16.53 -3.42
N GLY A 89 -18.86 16.50 -2.47
CA GLY A 89 -18.91 17.26 -1.23
C GLY A 89 -19.74 16.63 -0.13
N ASP A 90 -19.99 15.34 -0.18
CA ASP A 90 -20.77 14.59 0.81
C ASP A 90 -19.97 14.18 2.07
N SER A 91 -18.70 14.61 2.18
CA SER A 91 -17.77 14.30 3.27
C SER A 91 -17.32 12.84 3.32
N ILE A 92 -17.41 12.12 2.20
CA ILE A 92 -16.98 10.74 2.04
C ILE A 92 -16.09 10.67 0.80
N ILE A 93 -15.08 9.80 0.82
CA ILE A 93 -14.31 9.49 -0.40
C ILE A 93 -14.91 8.23 -1.00
N THR A 94 -15.81 8.39 -1.96
CA THR A 94 -16.56 7.30 -2.57
C THR A 94 -15.78 6.65 -3.71
N ALA A 95 -15.64 5.34 -3.63
CA ALA A 95 -15.13 4.51 -4.73
C ALA A 95 -15.78 3.14 -4.69
N ALA A 96 -16.05 2.57 -5.87
CA ALA A 96 -16.39 1.16 -5.95
C ALA A 96 -15.23 0.32 -5.41
N LEU A 97 -15.51 -0.84 -4.81
CA LEU A 97 -14.47 -1.73 -4.26
C LEU A 97 -13.43 -2.11 -5.32
N ALA A 98 -13.86 -2.27 -6.58
CA ALA A 98 -12.97 -2.57 -7.70
C ALA A 98 -11.98 -1.44 -8.02
N ASP A 99 -12.28 -0.19 -7.64
CA ASP A 99 -11.51 0.97 -8.04
C ASP A 99 -10.51 1.46 -6.98
N VAL A 100 -10.62 0.96 -5.74
CA VAL A 100 -9.77 1.37 -4.61
C VAL A 100 -8.28 1.36 -4.96
N PHE A 101 -7.82 0.34 -5.70
CA PHE A 101 -6.43 0.20 -6.12
C PHE A 101 -6.15 0.55 -7.58
N ASN A 102 -7.18 0.87 -8.37
CA ASN A 102 -7.03 1.11 -9.81
C ASN A 102 -7.15 2.60 -10.17
N GLY A 103 -7.65 3.42 -9.25
CA GLY A 103 -7.93 4.83 -9.50
C GLY A 103 -9.08 4.99 -10.51
N GLY A 104 -9.07 6.12 -11.23
CA GLY A 104 -10.07 6.45 -12.24
C GLY A 104 -10.88 7.70 -11.90
N ALA A 105 -11.87 7.99 -12.75
CA ALA A 105 -12.75 9.14 -12.63
C ALA A 105 -13.80 8.94 -11.52
N ASN A 106 -13.31 8.80 -10.28
CA ASN A 106 -14.06 8.69 -9.04
C ASN A 106 -13.27 9.40 -7.92
N GLU A 107 -13.88 9.53 -6.74
CA GLU A 107 -13.30 10.34 -5.67
C GLU A 107 -12.01 9.75 -5.11
N ALA A 108 -11.79 8.43 -5.20
CA ALA A 108 -10.50 7.83 -4.83
C ALA A 108 -9.36 8.24 -5.79
N GLY A 109 -9.62 8.29 -7.09
CA GLY A 109 -8.68 8.83 -8.07
C GLY A 109 -8.48 10.34 -7.89
N TYR A 110 -9.58 11.07 -7.67
CA TYR A 110 -9.53 12.51 -7.40
C TYR A 110 -8.80 12.83 -6.10
N ALA A 111 -8.85 11.97 -5.08
CA ALA A 111 -8.08 12.16 -3.85
C ALA A 111 -6.58 12.22 -4.14
N TRP A 112 -6.06 11.33 -5.00
CA TRP A 112 -4.67 11.40 -5.45
C TRP A 112 -4.39 12.68 -6.23
N GLN A 113 -5.27 13.06 -7.15
CA GLN A 113 -5.12 14.28 -7.94
C GLN A 113 -5.10 15.53 -7.06
N HIS A 114 -6.00 15.63 -6.08
CA HIS A 114 -6.12 16.77 -5.16
C HIS A 114 -4.92 16.87 -4.22
N LEU A 115 -4.45 15.75 -3.67
CA LEU A 115 -3.25 15.71 -2.83
C LEU A 115 -1.99 16.11 -3.60
N ARG A 116 -1.91 15.76 -4.90
CA ARG A 116 -0.80 16.18 -5.77
C ARG A 116 -0.90 17.65 -6.19
N ALA A 117 -2.10 18.09 -6.58
CA ALA A 117 -2.37 19.48 -6.97
C ALA A 117 -2.12 20.48 -5.82
N SER A 118 -2.34 20.05 -4.58
CA SER A 118 -2.06 20.84 -3.37
C SER A 118 -0.59 20.80 -2.92
N GLY A 119 0.25 19.99 -3.58
CA GLY A 119 1.66 19.82 -3.25
C GLY A 119 1.90 19.05 -1.95
N LEU A 120 0.90 18.34 -1.43
CA LEU A 120 1.01 17.56 -0.18
C LEU A 120 1.55 16.16 -0.42
N VAL A 121 1.32 15.61 -1.62
CA VAL A 121 1.85 14.33 -2.07
C VAL A 121 2.53 14.53 -3.41
N THR A 122 3.68 13.89 -3.62
CA THR A 122 4.37 13.91 -4.90
C THR A 122 3.69 12.94 -5.88
N GLY A 123 3.70 13.24 -7.17
CA GLY A 123 3.28 12.29 -8.17
C GLY A 123 3.27 12.86 -9.58
N ASN A 124 2.96 12.00 -10.54
CA ASN A 124 2.92 12.38 -11.95
C ASN A 124 1.62 13.14 -12.24
N MET A 125 1.75 14.38 -12.70
CA MET A 125 0.62 15.21 -13.12
C MET A 125 0.72 15.61 -14.59
N THR A 126 1.27 14.76 -15.47
CA THR A 126 1.43 15.10 -16.90
C THR A 126 0.14 14.99 -17.71
N ASN A 127 -0.84 14.21 -17.26
CA ASN A 127 -2.17 14.08 -17.86
C ASN A 127 -3.18 13.63 -16.77
N SER A 128 -4.48 13.64 -17.09
CA SER A 128 -5.53 13.28 -16.11
C SER A 128 -5.37 11.86 -15.58
N ALA A 129 -5.09 10.90 -16.47
CA ALA A 129 -4.92 9.51 -16.08
C ALA A 129 -3.77 9.34 -15.08
N THR A 130 -2.60 9.97 -15.32
CA THR A 130 -1.46 9.89 -14.39
C THR A 130 -1.69 10.66 -13.09
N SER A 131 -2.49 11.73 -13.13
CA SER A 131 -2.80 12.51 -11.93
C SER A 131 -3.69 11.76 -10.92
N GLU A 132 -4.46 10.78 -11.38
CA GLU A 132 -5.40 9.99 -10.57
C GLU A 132 -4.84 8.60 -10.22
N THR A 133 -3.70 8.18 -10.81
CA THR A 133 -3.13 6.85 -10.54
C THR A 133 -2.69 6.72 -9.09
N PRO A 134 -3.03 5.63 -8.39
CA PRO A 134 -2.52 5.41 -7.04
C PRO A 134 -1.01 5.22 -6.98
N GLU A 135 -0.40 5.61 -5.86
CA GLU A 135 1.03 5.38 -5.61
C GLU A 135 1.35 3.90 -5.37
N LEU A 136 2.57 3.50 -5.72
CA LEU A 136 3.04 2.13 -5.52
C LEU A 136 3.58 1.90 -4.10
N THR A 137 3.22 0.74 -3.54
CA THR A 137 3.87 0.21 -2.34
C THR A 137 5.28 -0.32 -2.68
N PRO A 138 6.15 -0.54 -1.68
CA PRO A 138 7.46 -1.17 -1.88
C PRO A 138 7.40 -2.63 -2.36
N PHE A 139 6.19 -3.22 -2.38
CA PHE A 139 5.93 -4.59 -2.83
C PHE A 139 5.42 -4.64 -4.28
N ASN A 140 5.52 -3.54 -5.03
CA ASN A 140 5.05 -3.45 -6.42
C ASN A 140 3.53 -3.73 -6.55
N SER A 141 2.78 -3.29 -5.55
CA SER A 141 1.31 -3.23 -5.51
C SER A 141 0.89 -1.78 -5.29
N ASN A 142 -0.40 -1.51 -5.11
CA ASN A 142 -0.91 -0.14 -5.03
C ASN A 142 -1.39 0.20 -3.62
N TYR A 143 -1.22 1.47 -3.26
CA TYR A 143 -2.04 2.13 -2.26
C TYR A 143 -3.41 2.49 -2.84
N GLY A 144 -4.35 2.91 -2.00
CA GLY A 144 -5.70 3.22 -2.45
C GLY A 144 -6.49 4.05 -1.44
N PHE A 145 -7.50 4.76 -1.94
CA PHE A 145 -8.52 5.42 -1.12
C PHE A 145 -9.88 4.79 -1.41
N GLY A 146 -10.82 4.91 -0.47
CA GLY A 146 -12.23 4.66 -0.76
C GLY A 146 -13.06 4.17 0.43
N ALA A 147 -14.32 4.56 0.47
CA ALA A 147 -15.30 4.16 1.48
C ALA A 147 -15.85 2.76 1.21
N SER A 148 -15.23 1.74 1.78
CA SER A 148 -15.76 0.38 1.74
C SER A 148 -16.80 0.18 2.85
N THR A 149 -17.96 0.82 2.73
CA THR A 149 -19.01 0.84 3.75
C THR A 149 -19.80 -0.47 3.90
N PRO A 150 -19.26 -1.62 3.46
CA PRO A 150 -19.30 -2.76 4.40
C PRO A 150 -18.02 -3.62 4.48
N ALA A 151 -17.02 -3.47 3.62
CA ALA A 151 -15.93 -4.45 3.52
C ALA A 151 -15.01 -4.53 4.75
N PHE A 152 -14.95 -3.48 5.58
CA PHE A 152 -14.15 -3.49 6.81
C PHE A 152 -14.91 -3.07 8.05
N ASN A 153 -16.17 -2.65 7.95
CA ASN A 153 -16.94 -2.12 9.08
C ASN A 153 -16.21 -0.98 9.85
N LEU A 154 -15.44 -0.15 9.14
CA LEU A 154 -14.70 1.00 9.69
C LEU A 154 -15.58 2.27 9.89
N GLY A 155 -16.89 2.14 9.67
CA GLY A 155 -17.85 3.24 9.69
C GLY A 155 -17.73 4.14 8.45
N ILE A 156 -18.36 5.32 8.52
CA ILE A 156 -18.30 6.35 7.48
C ILE A 156 -17.14 7.29 7.83
N ALA A 157 -16.04 7.15 7.11
CA ALA A 157 -14.85 7.99 7.21
C ALA A 157 -13.98 7.77 5.96
N PRO A 158 -13.06 8.70 5.63
CA PRO A 158 -12.06 8.41 4.62
C PRO A 158 -11.20 7.22 5.08
N ILE A 159 -10.95 6.30 4.15
CA ILE A 159 -10.17 5.09 4.40
C ILE A 159 -9.02 5.09 3.41
N PHE A 160 -7.82 4.78 3.93
CA PHE A 160 -6.63 4.56 3.14
C PHE A 160 -6.23 3.09 3.23
N CYS A 161 -5.96 2.48 2.08
CA CYS A 161 -5.72 1.06 1.93
C CYS A 161 -4.39 0.77 1.25
N ALA A 162 -3.84 -0.40 1.52
CA ALA A 162 -2.69 -0.96 0.82
C ALA A 162 -2.93 -2.43 0.52
N SER A 163 -2.48 -2.89 -0.66
CA SER A 163 -2.38 -4.32 -0.96
C SER A 163 -0.97 -4.80 -0.61
N VAL A 164 -0.76 -5.58 0.44
CA VAL A 164 0.59 -5.99 0.89
C VAL A 164 0.63 -7.47 1.27
N PRO A 165 1.81 -8.10 1.40
CA PRO A 165 1.90 -9.46 1.92
C PRO A 165 1.35 -9.61 3.34
N PRO A 166 0.83 -10.78 3.75
CA PRO A 166 0.27 -11.02 5.09
C PRO A 166 1.19 -10.59 6.23
N LYS A 167 2.48 -10.98 6.18
CA LYS A 167 3.49 -10.53 7.15
C LYS A 167 3.62 -9.00 7.26
N ALA A 168 3.53 -8.29 6.14
CA ALA A 168 3.60 -6.82 6.14
C ALA A 168 2.33 -6.19 6.73
N ALA A 169 1.17 -6.77 6.42
CA ALA A 169 -0.10 -6.32 6.99
C ALA A 169 -0.16 -6.54 8.51
N GLU A 170 0.32 -7.68 9.01
CA GLU A 170 0.39 -7.98 10.44
C GLU A 170 1.29 -6.99 11.18
N GLN A 171 2.49 -6.72 10.65
CA GLN A 171 3.41 -5.78 11.29
C GLN A 171 2.89 -4.34 11.28
N LEU A 172 2.21 -3.94 10.19
CA LEU A 172 1.54 -2.65 10.10
C LEU A 172 0.45 -2.52 11.19
N ASP A 173 -0.42 -3.53 11.30
CA ASP A 173 -1.49 -3.57 12.30
C ASP A 173 -0.91 -3.56 13.73
N ARG A 174 -0.02 -4.49 14.07
CA ARG A 174 0.62 -4.53 15.40
C ARG A 174 1.34 -3.25 15.82
N GLN A 175 1.87 -2.48 14.86
CA GLN A 175 2.59 -1.26 15.15
C GLN A 175 1.69 -0.02 15.29
N LEU A 176 0.53 -0.03 14.64
CA LEU A 176 -0.35 1.14 14.58
C LEU A 176 -1.71 0.93 15.29
N ASP A 177 -2.05 -0.30 15.67
CA ASP A 177 -3.33 -0.68 16.27
C ASP A 177 -3.21 -1.89 17.22
N ASP A 178 -3.98 -2.98 17.03
CA ASP A 178 -4.13 -4.08 17.99
C ASP A 178 -3.55 -5.44 17.49
N GLY A 179 -3.14 -5.51 16.22
CA GLY A 179 -2.61 -6.73 15.62
C GLY A 179 -3.69 -7.77 15.30
N MET A 180 -4.97 -7.42 15.40
CA MET A 180 -6.10 -8.26 15.07
C MET A 180 -6.79 -7.76 13.79
N PRO A 181 -6.84 -8.56 12.72
CA PRO A 181 -7.26 -8.10 11.39
C PRO A 181 -8.72 -7.61 11.29
N GLY A 182 -9.54 -7.84 12.32
CA GLY A 182 -10.95 -7.50 12.30
C GLY A 182 -11.41 -6.42 13.27
N THR A 183 -10.52 -5.94 14.14
CA THR A 183 -10.87 -4.96 15.16
C THR A 183 -10.08 -3.67 14.96
N GLY A 184 -10.31 -2.67 15.82
CA GLY A 184 -9.61 -1.41 15.74
C GLY A 184 -9.90 -0.54 14.50
N ASN A 185 -8.96 0.37 14.22
CA ASN A 185 -8.93 1.33 13.14
C ASN A 185 -8.16 0.83 11.91
N ILE A 186 -7.36 -0.22 12.06
CA ILE A 186 -6.68 -0.93 10.97
C ILE A 186 -7.30 -2.30 10.83
N ARG A 187 -7.85 -2.58 9.65
CA ARG A 187 -8.49 -3.86 9.37
C ARG A 187 -8.01 -4.45 8.08
N ALA A 188 -7.90 -5.76 8.07
CA ALA A 188 -7.49 -6.52 6.90
C ALA A 188 -8.66 -7.30 6.30
N GLY A 189 -8.59 -7.45 4.98
CA GLY A 189 -9.55 -8.21 4.18
C GLY A 189 -9.09 -9.63 3.97
N ALA A 190 -9.87 -10.37 3.20
CA ALA A 190 -9.47 -11.72 2.82
C ALA A 190 -8.12 -11.71 2.08
N ALA A 191 -7.33 -12.73 2.35
CA ALA A 191 -6.14 -13.00 1.55
C ALA A 191 -6.55 -13.36 0.12
N SER A 192 -5.74 -12.92 -0.85
CA SER A 192 -6.00 -13.04 -2.29
C SER A 192 -4.79 -13.59 -3.02
N ALA A 193 -5.04 -14.35 -4.08
CA ALA A 193 -4.02 -14.82 -5.02
C ALA A 193 -3.42 -13.67 -5.85
N THR A 194 -4.18 -12.59 -6.05
CA THR A 194 -3.81 -11.44 -6.87
C THR A 194 -3.58 -10.21 -6.00
N LYS A 195 -2.53 -9.44 -6.33
CA LYS A 195 -2.32 -8.09 -5.78
C LYS A 195 -3.45 -7.17 -6.25
N ASN A 196 -3.72 -6.12 -5.48
CA ASN A 196 -4.71 -5.08 -5.80
C ASN A 196 -6.13 -5.63 -5.97
N ALA A 197 -6.43 -6.77 -5.32
CA ALA A 197 -7.77 -7.30 -5.30
C ALA A 197 -8.73 -6.29 -4.66
N ALA A 198 -9.96 -6.23 -5.19
CA ALA A 198 -11.02 -5.41 -4.63
C ALA A 198 -11.17 -5.75 -3.13
N PRO A 199 -11.26 -4.75 -2.23
CA PRO A 199 -11.40 -5.03 -0.81
C PRO A 199 -12.72 -5.78 -0.55
N ALA A 200 -12.64 -6.92 0.14
CA ALA A 200 -13.80 -7.72 0.49
C ALA A 200 -13.75 -8.14 1.97
N ALA A 201 -14.84 -7.88 2.70
CA ALA A 201 -15.08 -8.49 4.01
C ALA A 201 -15.31 -9.99 3.80
N TRP A 202 -14.44 -10.83 4.35
CA TRP A 202 -14.84 -12.18 4.74
C TRP A 202 -15.23 -12.17 6.22
N PRO A 203 -16.14 -13.05 6.68
CA PRO A 203 -16.48 -13.13 8.10
C PRO A 203 -15.21 -13.38 8.92
N GLN A 204 -14.82 -12.39 9.73
CA GLN A 204 -13.54 -12.35 10.44
C GLN A 204 -13.56 -13.32 11.62
N ALA A 205 -12.98 -14.50 11.42
CA ALA A 205 -12.43 -15.31 12.49
C ALA A 205 -10.89 -15.21 12.46
N ALA A 206 -10.36 -14.49 13.45
CA ALA A 206 -9.04 -14.58 14.08
C ALA A 206 -7.82 -15.03 13.23
N THR A 207 -6.80 -14.16 13.14
CA THR A 207 -5.38 -14.45 12.80
C THR A 207 -5.05 -15.13 11.46
N ALA A 208 -5.97 -15.85 10.83
CA ALA A 208 -5.74 -16.61 9.59
C ALA A 208 -5.41 -15.73 8.38
N VAL A 209 -5.80 -14.45 8.42
CA VAL A 209 -5.50 -13.46 7.37
C VAL A 209 -4.01 -13.09 7.35
N TYR A 210 -3.33 -13.10 8.50
CA TYR A 210 -1.92 -12.77 8.63
C TYR A 210 -0.99 -13.96 8.46
N VAL A 211 -1.49 -15.06 7.91
CA VAL A 211 -0.71 -16.25 7.63
C VAL A 211 -0.19 -16.18 6.19
N ASP A 212 1.13 -16.27 6.03
CA ASP A 212 1.74 -16.37 4.71
C ASP A 212 1.30 -17.68 4.03
N ASN A 213 0.65 -17.55 2.87
CA ASN A 213 0.20 -18.65 2.04
C ASN A 213 0.58 -18.35 0.58
N SER A 214 1.30 -19.25 -0.07
CA SER A 214 1.72 -19.07 -1.46
C SER A 214 0.55 -19.02 -2.45
N ALA A 215 -0.59 -19.62 -2.12
CA ALA A 215 -1.81 -19.56 -2.92
C ALA A 215 -2.52 -18.20 -2.79
N THR A 216 -2.35 -17.50 -1.66
CA THR A 216 -2.97 -16.21 -1.36
C THR A 216 -1.96 -15.24 -0.74
N PRO A 217 -0.95 -14.77 -1.49
CA PRO A 217 0.18 -14.03 -0.94
C PRO A 217 -0.11 -12.53 -0.72
N TRP A 218 -1.34 -12.08 -0.90
CA TRP A 218 -1.72 -10.66 -0.81
C TRP A 218 -2.89 -10.46 0.14
N VAL A 219 -2.85 -9.37 0.89
CA VAL A 219 -3.92 -8.94 1.79
C VAL A 219 -4.15 -7.46 1.58
N THR A 220 -5.42 -7.07 1.51
CA THR A 220 -5.80 -5.66 1.61
C THR A 220 -5.86 -5.27 3.07
N VAL A 221 -5.08 -4.27 3.47
CA VAL A 221 -5.14 -3.67 4.81
C VAL A 221 -5.54 -2.21 4.67
N CYS A 222 -6.51 -1.80 5.47
CA CYS A 222 -7.11 -0.47 5.40
C CYS A 222 -7.13 0.18 6.77
N LYS A 223 -6.79 1.46 6.80
CA LYS A 223 -6.80 2.31 7.99
C LYS A 223 -7.85 3.39 7.80
N LYS A 224 -8.67 3.58 8.83
CA LYS A 224 -9.51 4.77 8.94
C LYS A 224 -8.65 6.00 9.18
N ILE A 225 -8.82 7.03 8.34
CA ILE A 225 -8.16 8.33 8.48
C ILE A 225 -9.20 9.42 8.75
#